data_AF-A0A1X7QZT4-F1
#
_entry.id   AF-A0A1X7QZT4-F1
#
_cell.length_a   1.000
_cell.length_b   1.000
_cell.length_c   1.000
_cell.angle_alpha   90.00
_cell.angle_beta   90.00
_cell.angle_gamma   90.00
#
_symmetry.space_group_name_H-M   'P 1'
#
loop_
_entity.id
_entity.type
_entity.pdbx_description
1 polymer ?
#
loop_
_entity_poly.entity_id
_entity_poly.type
_entity_poly.pdbx_seq_one_letter_code
_entity_poly.pdbx_strand_id
1 'polypeptide(L)' 'MNETEIKLAEKKLHDMSIEEQKDMYGNEDTMNKYFVNLAGRIRNSVSGGYLLPKEDDKSGKA' A
#
# COMPACT_ATOMS: atom_id res chain seq x y z
N MET A 1 9.06 3.21 19.74
CA MET A 1 8.76 3.83 18.44
C MET A 1 8.31 5.25 18.69
N ASN A 2 8.95 6.20 18.03
CA ASN A 2 8.57 7.60 18.14
C ASN A 2 7.28 7.88 17.33
N GLU A 3 6.64 9.02 17.55
CA GLU A 3 5.38 9.38 16.88
C GLU A 3 5.55 9.60 15.37
N THR A 4 6.73 10.02 14.92
CA THR A 4 7.08 10.22 13.51
C THR A 4 7.14 8.89 12.75
N GLU A 5 7.74 7.86 13.33
CA GLU A 5 7.85 6.50 12.79
C GLU A 5 6.48 5.85 12.62
N ILE A 6 5.56 6.06 13.58
CA ILE A 6 4.17 5.61 13.48
C ILE A 6 3.48 6.26 12.28
N LYS A 7 3.64 7.58 12.13
CA LYS A 7 3.04 8.34 11.02
C LYS A 7 3.57 7.90 9.65
N LEU A 8 4.86 7.60 9.54
CA LEU A 8 5.46 7.12 8.29
C LEU A 8 4.87 5.76 7.87
N ALA A 9 4.69 4.84 8.81
CA ALA A 9 4.12 3.52 8.53
C ALA A 9 2.65 3.56 8.06
N GLU A 10 1.92 4.62 8.36
CA GLU A 10 0.50 4.79 8.00
C GLU A 10 0.30 5.57 6.68
N LYS A 11 1.28 6.37 6.25
CA LYS A 11 1.22 7.14 5.00
C LYS A 11 1.20 6.24 3.76
N LYS A 12 0.76 6.78 2.61
CA LYS A 12 0.93 6.13 1.29
C LYS A 12 2.27 6.53 0.70
N LEU A 13 2.89 5.65 -0.09
CA LEU A 13 4.24 5.91 -0.62
C LEU A 13 4.34 7.18 -1.46
N HIS A 14 3.33 7.44 -2.30
CA HIS A 14 3.28 8.62 -3.17
C HIS A 14 3.00 9.93 -2.44
N ASP A 15 2.52 9.86 -1.19
CA ASP A 15 2.28 11.02 -0.33
C ASP A 15 3.52 11.35 0.53
N MET A 16 4.58 10.54 0.45
CA MET A 16 5.84 10.76 1.18
C MET A 16 6.85 11.50 0.31
N SER A 17 7.52 12.46 0.91
CA SER A 17 8.75 13.04 0.36
C SER A 17 9.88 11.99 0.27
N ILE A 18 10.92 12.29 -0.50
CA ILE A 18 12.07 11.38 -0.65
C ILE A 18 12.77 11.16 0.69
N GLU A 19 12.88 12.18 1.54
CA GLU A 19 13.52 12.03 2.85
C GLU A 19 12.68 11.16 3.79
N GLU A 20 11.35 11.33 3.80
CA GLU A 20 10.46 10.45 4.57
C GLU A 20 10.52 8.99 4.11
N GLN A 21 10.66 8.74 2.80
CA GLN A 21 10.86 7.39 2.28
C GLN A 21 12.20 6.80 2.75
N LYS A 22 13.28 7.59 2.73
CA LYS A 22 14.58 7.14 3.25
C LYS A 22 14.50 6.81 4.73
N ASP A 23 13.84 7.65 5.53
CA ASP A 23 13.65 7.42 6.97
C ASP A 23 12.85 6.14 7.23
N MET A 24 11.79 5.89 6.43
CA MET A 24 11.02 4.65 6.49
C MET A 24 11.86 3.43 6.15
N TYR A 25 12.67 3.46 5.09
CA TYR A 25 13.54 2.35 4.70
C TYR A 25 14.72 2.15 5.66
N GLY A 26 15.15 3.20 6.34
CA GLY A 26 16.25 3.18 7.32
C GLY A 26 15.87 2.58 8.68
N ASN A 27 14.57 2.36 8.94
CA ASN A 27 14.08 1.76 10.18
C ASN A 27 13.24 0.50 9.88
N GLU A 28 13.80 -0.67 10.21
CA GLU A 28 13.19 -1.98 9.96
C GLU A 28 11.81 -2.16 10.62
N ASP A 29 11.62 -1.67 11.85
CA ASP A 29 10.32 -1.75 12.55
C ASP A 29 9.25 -0.91 11.85
N THR A 30 9.63 0.29 11.41
CA THR A 30 8.74 1.19 10.66
C THR A 30 8.38 0.61 9.29
N MET A 31 9.36 0.06 8.58
CA MET A 31 9.17 -0.59 7.28
C MET A 31 8.27 -1.83 7.38
N ASN A 32 8.49 -2.67 8.40
CA ASN A 32 7.67 -3.86 8.64
C ASN A 32 6.21 -3.47 8.90
N LYS A 33 5.98 -2.44 9.73
CA LYS A 33 4.62 -1.92 9.97
C LYS A 33 4.00 -1.31 8.72
N TYR A 34 4.78 -0.60 7.91
CA TYR A 34 4.33 -0.07 6.64
C TYR A 34 3.78 -1.18 5.73
N PHE A 35 4.48 -2.31 5.60
CA PHE A 35 4.03 -3.43 4.78
C PHE A 35 2.77 -4.09 5.33
N VAL A 36 2.66 -4.28 6.65
CA VAL A 36 1.44 -4.81 7.28
C VAL A 36 0.25 -3.89 7.00
N ASN A 37 0.43 -2.58 7.15
CA ASN A 37 -0.59 -1.58 6.84
C ASN A 37 -0.96 -1.56 5.36
N LEU A 38 0.02 -1.70 4.46
CA LEU A 38 -0.21 -1.82 3.03
C LEU A 38 -1.05 -3.05 2.68
N ALA A 39 -0.70 -4.22 3.22
CA ALA A 39 -1.45 -5.45 3.02
C ALA A 39 -2.91 -5.33 3.50
N GLY A 40 -3.12 -4.69 4.66
CA GLY A 40 -4.46 -4.38 5.18
C GLY A 40 -5.26 -3.48 4.24
N ARG A 41 -4.64 -2.40 3.72
CA ARG A 41 -5.26 -1.50 2.74
C ARG A 41 -5.67 -2.24 1.46
N ILE A 42 -4.77 -3.06 0.90
CA ILE A 42 -5.04 -3.86 -0.30
C ILE A 42 -6.20 -4.82 -0.04
N ARG A 43 -6.17 -5.56 1.07
CA ARG A 43 -7.24 -6.48 1.44
C ARG A 43 -8.60 -5.77 1.51
N ASN A 44 -8.65 -4.60 2.16
CA ASN A 44 -9.88 -3.81 2.28
C ASN A 44 -10.38 -3.31 0.91
N SER A 45 -9.47 -2.86 0.04
CA SER A 45 -9.82 -2.44 -1.33
C SER A 45 -10.37 -3.58 -2.18
N VAL A 46 -9.77 -4.78 -2.10
CA VAL A 46 -10.25 -5.97 -2.80
C VAL A 46 -11.60 -6.41 -2.25
N SER A 47 -11.77 -6.49 -0.92
CA SER A 47 -13.05 -6.87 -0.32
C SER A 47 -14.17 -5.84 -0.56
N GLY A 48 -13.81 -4.58 -0.79
CA GLY A 48 -14.74 -3.47 -1.02
C GLY A 48 -15.21 -3.33 -2.48
N GLY A 49 -14.80 -4.21 -3.39
CA GLY A 49 -15.33 -4.23 -4.76
C GLY A 49 -14.37 -3.81 -5.87
N TYR A 50 -13.06 -3.64 -5.60
CA TYR A 50 -12.05 -3.67 -6.66
C TYR A 50 -11.83 -5.13 -7.09
N LEU A 51 -12.84 -5.69 -7.75
CA LEU A 51 -12.65 -6.84 -8.63
C LEU A 51 -11.70 -6.36 -9.72
N LEU A 52 -10.65 -7.16 -9.97
CA LEU A 52 -9.81 -7.05 -11.17
C LEU A 52 -10.69 -6.64 -12.37
N PRO A 53 -10.22 -5.74 -13.25
CA PRO A 53 -10.97 -5.41 -14.46
C PRO A 53 -11.41 -6.73 -15.07
N LYS A 54 -12.73 -6.94 -15.19
CA LYS A 54 -13.24 -8.13 -15.87
C LYS A 54 -12.52 -8.14 -17.21
N GLU A 55 -11.79 -9.22 -17.51
CA GLU A 55 -11.20 -9.37 -18.82
C GLU A 55 -12.31 -9.07 -19.82
N ASP A 56 -12.11 -8.05 -20.66
CA ASP A 56 -12.99 -7.81 -21.78
C ASP A 56 -13.11 -9.14 -22.50
N ASP A 57 -14.32 -9.68 -22.53
CA ASP A 57 -14.65 -10.92 -23.20
C ASP A 57 -14.45 -10.69 -24.71
N LYS A 58 -13.19 -10.72 -25.15
CA LYS A 58 -12.78 -10.86 -26.53
C LYS A 58 -12.84 -12.34 -26.89
N SER A 59 -13.93 -13.03 -26.56
CA SER A 59 -14.28 -14.26 -27.26
C SER A 59 -15.12 -13.87 -28.48
N GLY A 60 -14.43 -13.72 -29.61
CA GLY A 60 -15.07 -13.62 -30.90
C GLY A 60 -15.98 -14.81 -31.16
N LYS A 61 -17.26 -14.53 -31.40
CA LYS A 61 -18.27 -15.31 -32.16
C LYS A 61 -19.34 -14.30 -32.59
N ALA A 62 -19.86 -14.22 -33.80
CA ALA A 62 -19.74 -14.95 -35.06
C ALA A 62 -20.18 -13.95 -36.16
#